data_AF-A0A7S3RNL2-F1
#
_entry.id   AF-A0A7S3RNL2-F1
#
_cell.length_a   1.000
_cell.length_b   1.000
_cell.length_c   1.000
_cell.angle_alpha   90.00
_cell.angle_beta   90.00
_cell.angle_gamma   90.00
#
_symmetry.space_group_name_H-M   'P 1'
#
loop_
_entity.id
_entity.type
_entity.pdbx_description
1 polymer ?
#
loop_
_entity_poly.entity_id
_entity_poly.type
_entity_poly.pdbx_seq_one_letter_code
_entity_poly.pdbx_strand_id
1 'polypeptide(L)'
;LSPPVVLGEGIYACGDWIDRTGHASWSTEKAVVTGKQAATAIANDFGLEMPAAEVIPAASDSQALAVLRSLARSLREKGGLTGVDDGLLPRAPWASLLRPRRQ
;
A
#
# COMPACT_ATOMS: atom_id res chain seq x y z
N LEU A 1 -6.84 5.81 2.10
CA LEU A 1 -6.18 4.85 1.18
C LEU A 1 -4.67 4.99 1.31
N SER A 2 -3.87 4.06 0.78
CA SER A 2 -2.40 4.19 0.68
C SER A 2 -2.04 4.39 -0.78
N PRO A 3 -0.97 5.13 -1.11
CA PRO A 3 -0.55 5.25 -2.50
C PRO A 3 -0.08 3.90 -3.02
N PRO A 4 -0.31 3.60 -4.32
CA PRO A 4 0.40 2.54 -5.00
C PRO A 4 1.88 2.91 -5.18
N VAL A 5 2.67 1.92 -5.61
CA VAL A 5 4.10 2.10 -5.90
C VAL A 5 4.34 3.04 -7.08
N VAL A 6 3.45 3.05 -8.09
CA VAL A 6 3.54 3.94 -9.26
C VAL A 6 2.45 5.00 -9.15
N LEU A 7 2.85 6.27 -9.01
CA LEU A 7 1.93 7.40 -8.87
C LEU A 7 1.62 8.07 -10.20
N GLY A 8 2.46 7.86 -11.22
CA GLY A 8 2.33 8.48 -12.53
C GLY A 8 3.54 8.13 -13.40
N GLU A 9 3.55 8.61 -14.63
CA GLU A 9 4.65 8.38 -15.57
C GLU A 9 5.96 8.93 -14.98
N GLY A 10 6.94 8.06 -14.79
CA GLY A 10 8.23 8.41 -14.19
C GLY A 10 8.19 8.75 -12.69
N ILE A 11 7.05 8.58 -12.01
CA ILE A 11 6.90 8.90 -10.58
C ILE A 11 6.60 7.62 -9.79
N TYR A 12 7.57 7.23 -8.98
CA TYR A 12 7.53 6.04 -8.13
C TYR A 12 7.61 6.45 -6.66
N ALA A 13 6.95 5.69 -5.80
CA ALA A 13 6.94 5.94 -4.37
C ALA A 13 7.32 4.66 -3.60
N CYS A 14 8.09 4.85 -2.54
CA CYS A 14 8.42 3.82 -1.56
C CYS A 14 8.43 4.41 -0.14
N GLY A 15 8.58 3.54 0.87
CA GLY A 15 8.60 3.91 2.28
C GLY A 15 7.38 3.43 3.06
N ASP A 16 7.36 3.74 4.35
CA ASP A 16 6.41 3.17 5.31
C ASP A 16 4.93 3.48 5.00
N TRP A 17 4.67 4.61 4.34
CA TRP A 17 3.33 5.06 4.00
C TRP A 17 2.82 4.51 2.65
N ILE A 18 3.69 3.84 1.88
CA ILE A 18 3.35 3.19 0.62
C ILE A 18 2.91 1.76 0.90
N ASP A 19 1.82 1.34 0.27
CA ASP A 19 1.20 0.02 0.45
C ASP A 19 0.94 -0.37 1.93
N ARG A 20 -0.28 -0.16 2.44
CA ARG A 20 -0.64 -0.59 3.81
C ARG A 20 -1.04 -2.06 3.90
N THR A 21 -0.93 -2.82 2.81
CA THR A 21 -1.24 -4.24 2.81
C THR A 21 0.03 -5.05 3.08
N GLY A 22 -0.05 -6.08 3.91
CA GLY A 22 1.11 -6.92 4.25
C GLY A 22 1.89 -6.48 5.48
N HIS A 23 2.77 -5.48 5.35
CA HIS A 23 3.76 -5.19 6.41
C HIS A 23 3.27 -4.17 7.46
N ALA A 24 3.73 -4.34 8.70
CA ALA A 24 3.44 -3.43 9.79
C ALA A 24 3.93 -2.00 9.48
N SER A 25 3.14 -1.01 9.87
CA SER A 25 3.57 0.40 9.81
C SER A 25 4.66 0.67 10.84
N TRP A 26 5.45 1.70 10.60
CA TRP A 26 6.64 2.08 11.36
C TRP A 26 7.73 1.00 11.36
N SER A 27 7.88 0.29 10.24
CA SER A 27 8.85 -0.80 10.12
C SER A 27 9.95 -0.49 9.09
N THR A 28 11.20 -0.73 9.48
CA THR A 28 12.34 -0.70 8.54
C THR A 28 12.21 -1.76 7.46
N GLU A 29 11.65 -2.93 7.80
CA GLU A 29 11.34 -4.00 6.85
C GLU A 29 10.42 -3.49 5.74
N LYS A 30 9.38 -2.73 6.10
CA LYS A 30 8.43 -2.18 5.15
C LYS A 30 9.07 -1.17 4.20
N ALA A 31 9.94 -0.31 4.71
CA ALA A 31 10.70 0.62 3.87
C ALA A 31 11.58 -0.13 2.84
N VAL A 32 12.21 -1.24 3.24
CA VAL A 32 13.02 -2.09 2.34
C VAL A 32 12.14 -2.77 1.29
N VAL A 33 11.03 -3.37 1.69
CA VAL A 33 10.11 -4.08 0.78
C VAL A 33 9.54 -3.12 -0.27
N THR A 34 9.03 -1.97 0.16
CA THR A 34 8.47 -0.98 -0.77
C THR A 34 9.53 -0.36 -1.68
N GLY A 35 10.78 -0.22 -1.20
CA GLY A 35 11.92 0.18 -2.02
C GLY A 35 12.23 -0.84 -3.13
N LYS A 36 12.23 -2.14 -2.78
CA LYS A 36 12.39 -3.23 -3.75
C LYS A 36 11.27 -3.25 -4.80
N GLN A 37 10.02 -3.08 -4.37
CA GLN A 37 8.87 -2.99 -5.28
C GLN A 37 8.99 -1.80 -6.25
N ALA A 38 9.41 -0.62 -5.76
CA ALA A 38 9.64 0.55 -6.60
C ALA A 38 10.78 0.33 -7.60
N ALA A 39 11.88 -0.28 -7.17
CA ALA A 39 12.99 -0.64 -8.06
C ALA A 39 12.56 -1.60 -9.18
N THR A 40 11.73 -2.60 -8.87
CA THR A 40 11.15 -3.50 -9.88
C THR A 40 10.23 -2.76 -10.84
N ALA A 41 9.40 -1.83 -10.35
CA ALA A 41 8.55 -1.02 -11.22
C ALA A 41 9.38 -0.16 -12.19
N ILE A 42 10.43 0.50 -11.70
CA ILE A 42 11.38 1.27 -12.52
C ILE A 42 12.03 0.35 -13.57
N ALA A 43 12.55 -0.80 -13.15
CA ALA A 43 13.21 -1.72 -14.08
C ALA A 43 12.29 -2.15 -15.23
N ASN A 44 11.03 -2.46 -14.92
CA ASN A 44 10.03 -2.83 -15.92
C ASN A 44 9.70 -1.69 -16.88
N ASP A 45 9.47 -0.47 -16.35
CA ASP A 45 9.07 0.68 -17.17
C ASP A 45 10.22 1.16 -18.08
N PHE A 46 11.48 0.96 -17.69
CA PHE A 46 12.66 1.37 -18.45
C PHE A 46 13.40 0.22 -19.18
N GLY A 47 12.88 -1.01 -19.11
CA GLY A 47 13.51 -2.18 -19.77
C GLY A 47 14.89 -2.53 -19.21
N LEU A 48 15.11 -2.34 -17.91
CA LEU A 48 16.37 -2.63 -17.23
C LEU A 48 16.39 -4.08 -16.74
N GLU A 49 17.53 -4.75 -16.87
CA GLU A 49 17.75 -6.04 -16.24
C GLU A 49 18.11 -5.87 -14.77
N MET A 50 17.29 -6.41 -13.87
CA MET A 50 17.54 -6.43 -12.44
C MET A 50 17.25 -7.83 -11.88
N PRO A 51 18.07 -8.35 -10.96
CA PRO A 51 17.70 -9.56 -10.22
C PRO A 51 16.33 -9.38 -9.59
N ALA A 52 15.49 -10.42 -9.65
CA ALA A 52 14.18 -10.39 -9.02
C ALA A 52 14.33 -9.99 -7.56
N ALA A 53 13.75 -8.86 -7.18
CA ALA A 53 13.83 -8.38 -5.82
C ALA A 53 12.95 -9.28 -4.95
N GLU A 54 13.55 -10.30 -4.33
CA GLU A 54 12.84 -11.18 -3.42
C GLU A 54 12.26 -10.33 -2.27
N VAL A 55 10.93 -10.21 -2.25
CA VAL A 55 10.19 -9.53 -1.21
C VAL A 55 9.92 -10.55 -0.11
N ILE A 56 10.44 -10.27 1.08
CA ILE A 56 10.18 -11.10 2.26
C ILE A 56 8.68 -11.04 2.54
N PRO A 57 7.98 -12.17 2.71
CA PRO A 57 6.56 -12.16 3.00
C PRO A 57 6.32 -11.54 4.39
N ALA A 58 5.24 -10.76 4.50
CA ALA A 58 4.83 -10.22 5.79
C ALA A 58 4.56 -11.36 6.80
N ALA A 59 4.95 -11.12 8.05
CA ALA A 59 4.65 -12.05 9.13
C ALA A 59 3.14 -12.29 9.26
N SER A 60 2.76 -13.55 9.44
CA SER A 60 1.35 -13.92 9.65
C SER A 60 0.82 -13.31 10.94
N ASP A 61 -0.42 -12.82 10.92
CA ASP A 61 -1.11 -12.39 12.13
C ASP A 61 -1.18 -13.54 13.14
N SER A 62 -1.02 -13.23 14.43
CA SER A 62 -1.42 -14.15 15.49
C SER A 62 -2.93 -14.39 15.44
N GLN A 63 -3.40 -15.53 15.97
CA GLN A 63 -4.83 -15.87 15.97
C GLN A 63 -5.68 -14.75 16.60
N ALA A 64 -5.21 -14.16 17.70
CA ALA A 64 -5.90 -13.04 18.36
C ALA A 64 -5.97 -11.79 17.45
N LEU A 65 -4.87 -11.42 16.80
CA LEU A 65 -4.83 -10.27 15.90
C LEU A 65 -5.69 -10.48 14.66
N ALA A 66 -5.72 -11.69 14.10
CA ALA A 66 -6.54 -12.03 12.95
C ALA A 66 -8.03 -11.83 13.25
N VAL A 67 -8.51 -12.27 14.43
CA VAL A 67 -9.89 -12.07 14.87
C VAL A 67 -10.21 -10.59 15.01
N LEU A 68 -9.35 -9.81 15.70
CA LEU A 68 -9.57 -8.38 15.89
C LEU A 68 -9.59 -7.61 14.56
N ARG A 69 -8.70 -7.95 13.61
CA ARG A 69 -8.70 -7.34 12.26
C ARG A 69 -9.94 -7.71 11.46
N SER A 70 -10.47 -8.93 11.64
CA SER A 70 -11.72 -9.36 11.00
C SER A 70 -12.89 -8.52 11.51
N LEU A 71 -13.05 -8.41 12.83
CA LEU A 71 -14.07 -7.56 13.46
C LEU A 71 -13.96 -6.09 13.02
N ALA A 72 -12.75 -5.54 13.02
CA ALA A 72 -12.51 -4.16 12.58
C ALA A 72 -12.87 -3.94 11.10
N ARG A 73 -12.67 -4.93 10.22
CA ARG A 73 -13.09 -4.87 8.82
C ARG A 73 -14.62 -4.85 8.73
N SER A 74 -15.29 -5.79 9.38
CA SER A 74 -16.75 -5.87 9.40
C SER A 74 -17.41 -4.61 9.94
N LEU A 75 -16.79 -3.94 10.92
CA LEU A 75 -17.27 -2.66 11.45
C LEU A 75 -17.10 -1.51 10.44
N ARG A 76 -15.96 -1.45 9.72
CA ARG A 76 -15.73 -0.42 8.68
C ARG A 76 -16.70 -0.57 7.51
N GLU A 77 -16.94 -1.80 7.06
CA GLU A 77 -17.86 -2.10 5.95
C GLU A 77 -19.32 -1.70 6.27
N LYS A 78 -19.69 -1.67 7.55
CA LYS A 78 -21.02 -1.29 8.02
C LYS A 78 -21.17 0.20 8.38
N GLY A 79 -20.23 1.06 7.98
CA GLY A 79 -20.28 2.52 8.22
C GLY A 79 -19.51 2.99 9.47
N GLY A 80 -18.68 2.13 10.05
CA GLY A 80 -17.81 2.47 11.19
C GLY A 80 -18.55 2.68 12.51
N LEU A 81 -17.79 2.90 13.59
CA LEU A 81 -18.33 3.29 14.90
C LEU A 81 -18.53 4.81 15.02
N THR A 82 -18.12 5.58 14.01
CA THR A 82 -18.00 7.04 14.08
C THR A 82 -19.12 7.78 13.34
N GLY A 83 -19.96 7.09 12.55
CA GLY A 83 -21.05 7.72 11.80
C GLY A 83 -20.60 8.80 10.80
N VAL A 84 -19.30 8.82 10.46
CA VAL A 84 -18.74 9.78 9.51
C VAL A 84 -18.85 9.17 8.13
N ASP A 85 -19.70 9.75 7.29
CA ASP A 85 -19.75 9.43 5.87
C ASP A 85 -18.37 9.62 5.24
N ASP A 86 -17.84 8.60 4.57
CA ASP A 86 -16.56 8.63 3.86
C ASP A 86 -16.45 9.78 2.84
N GLY A 87 -17.59 10.35 2.42
CA GLY A 87 -17.67 11.53 1.55
C GLY A 87 -17.23 12.85 2.18
N LEU A 88 -17.18 12.95 3.52
CA LEU A 88 -16.73 14.14 4.25
C LEU A 88 -15.23 14.16 4.52
N LEU A 89 -14.53 13.03 4.35
CA LEU A 89 -13.10 12.97 4.57
C LEU A 89 -12.35 13.56 3.37
N PRO A 90 -11.44 14.54 3.59
CA PRO A 90 -10.64 15.07 2.50
C PRO A 90 -9.85 13.95 1.82
N ARG A 91 -9.93 13.88 0.49
CA ARG A 91 -9.14 12.93 -0.28
C ARG A 91 -7.67 13.20 -0.04
N ALA A 92 -6.88 12.13 0.06
CA ALA A 92 -5.45 12.28 0.19
C ALA A 92 -4.88 13.01 -1.05
N PRO A 93 -3.92 13.95 -0.89
CA PRO A 93 -3.45 14.80 -2.00
C PRO A 93 -2.98 14.03 -3.23
N TRP A 94 -2.35 12.88 -3.02
CA TRP A 94 -1.83 11.99 -4.05
C TRP A 94 -2.91 11.20 -4.80
N ALA A 95 -4.16 11.18 -4.33
CA ALA A 95 -5.25 10.51 -5.02
C ALA A 95 -5.52 11.09 -6.42
N SER A 96 -5.16 12.36 -6.64
CA SER A 96 -5.23 13.03 -7.93
C SER A 96 -4.20 12.52 -8.96
N LEU A 97 -3.11 11.90 -8.49
CA LEU A 97 -2.03 11.37 -9.33
C LEU A 97 -2.40 10.01 -9.94
N LEU A 98 -3.32 9.28 -9.31
CA LEU A 98 -3.80 7.97 -9.76
C LEU A 98 -4.57 8.08 -11.09
N ARG A 99 -3.86 8.10 -12.22
CA ARG A 99 -4.49 7.98 -13.53
C ARG A 99 -4.81 6.50 -13.81
N PRO A 100 -5.97 6.17 -14.39
CA PRO A 100 -6.21 4.83 -14.92
C PRO A 100 -5.16 4.53 -15.99
N ARG A 101 -4.52 3.35 -15.92
CA ARG A 101 -3.72 2.84 -17.04
C ARG A 101 -4.61 2.82 -18.28
N ARG A 102 -4.23 3.54 -19.34
CA ARG A 102 -4.78 3.26 -20.67
C ARG A 102 -4.32 1.84 -21.02
N GLN A 103 -5.30 0.97 -21.31
CA GLN A 103 -5.07 -0.36 -21.84
C GLN A 103 -4.39 -0.29 -23.20
#